data_AF-A0ABD0M4F6-F1
#
_entry.id   AF-A0ABD0M4F6-F1
#
_cell.length_a   1.000
_cell.length_b   1.000
_cell.length_c   1.000
_cell.angle_alpha   90.00
_cell.angle_beta   90.00
_cell.angle_gamma   90.00
#
_symmetry.space_group_name_H-M   'P 1'
#
loop_
_entity.id
_entity.type
_entity.pdbx_description
1 polymer ?
#
loop_
_entity_poly.entity_id
_entity_poly.type
_entity_poly.pdbx_seq_one_letter_code
_entity_poly.pdbx_strand_id
1 'polypeptide(L)'
;MVGRLLLLALLLCGLCVADGDIGTVDKDPPAFSEERAGPPPRTGRFASLTQTIQRQTRQAECDSKWTDIDPNHTMCRKDRGTEVVLDQATKDALLQQHNDLRGRVSPIAGNMPKLVSNDIQAAQLLVWDDELALVAAKWARRCVVKHDNGNARRVPSLPGIHVGQNAAFGYRSFTSAVQAWFNEYKNFKYGTGSKGGVVGHYTQMAAARTHRIGCGQADCPGYKYRRYYICNYAVGQYTSDLVKPYKKATKSCARCPGKCDSTGKLCDCGGKLCLNGGSLDIATCSCTCPDIYSGPTCEKNACKRGLHPPATEPSTNTPTTQSPTNKLGLCVFK
;
A
#
# COMPACT_ATOMS: atom_id res chain seq x y z
N MET A 1 -43.23 50.09 -17.89
CA MET A 1 -41.82 50.44 -17.63
C MET A 1 -40.96 49.47 -18.44
N VAL A 2 -40.65 49.58 -19.73
CA VAL A 2 -40.14 50.63 -20.64
C VAL A 2 -38.87 51.35 -20.18
N GLY A 3 -37.77 51.14 -20.91
CA GLY A 3 -36.59 52.01 -21.02
C GLY A 3 -35.29 51.32 -20.58
N ARG A 4 -34.39 50.91 -21.50
CA ARG A 4 -33.30 51.71 -22.12
C ARG A 4 -32.23 52.10 -21.08
N LEU A 5 -30.91 51.96 -21.28
CA LEU A 5 -30.11 52.40 -22.42
C LEU A 5 -28.66 51.86 -22.28
N LEU A 6 -28.01 51.58 -23.42
CA LEU A 6 -26.55 51.49 -23.58
C LEU A 6 -25.83 52.74 -23.03
N LEU A 7 -24.56 52.60 -22.59
CA LEU A 7 -23.50 53.51 -23.05
C LEU A 7 -22.11 52.86 -23.04
N LEU A 8 -21.43 53.07 -24.16
CA LEU A 8 -20.06 52.74 -24.53
C LEU A 8 -19.18 54.00 -24.30
N ALA A 9 -17.92 53.82 -23.87
CA ALA A 9 -16.76 54.71 -24.12
C ALA A 9 -15.52 53.87 -23.75
N LEU A 10 -14.56 53.44 -24.58
CA LEU A 10 -13.79 53.98 -25.71
C LEU A 10 -12.88 55.18 -25.37
N LEU A 11 -11.57 54.95 -25.62
CA LEU A 11 -10.52 55.88 -26.09
C LEU A 11 -9.83 56.74 -24.98
N LEU A 12 -8.50 56.96 -24.91
CA LEU A 12 -7.41 56.89 -25.91
C LEU A 12 -6.02 57.03 -25.24
N CYS A 13 -5.04 56.36 -25.86
CA CYS A 13 -3.68 56.79 -26.26
C CYS A 13 -2.55 57.28 -25.32
N GLY A 14 -1.35 56.83 -25.73
CA GLY A 14 0.00 57.38 -25.51
C GLY A 14 1.03 56.25 -25.42
N LEU A 15 1.57 55.63 -26.50
CA LEU A 15 2.63 56.11 -27.45
C LEU A 15 3.80 56.77 -26.69
N CYS A 16 5.06 56.29 -26.77
CA CYS A 16 5.97 56.16 -27.93
C CYS A 16 6.77 54.82 -27.89
N VAL A 17 7.11 54.09 -28.98
CA VAL A 17 7.93 54.40 -30.21
C VAL A 17 9.37 54.78 -29.80
N ALA A 18 10.49 54.23 -30.29
CA ALA A 18 10.97 53.64 -31.56
C ALA A 18 12.36 53.00 -31.23
N ASP A 19 13.16 52.31 -32.05
CA ASP A 19 13.16 51.70 -33.40
C ASP A 19 14.48 50.88 -33.41
N GLY A 20 14.55 49.68 -34.00
CA GLY A 20 15.16 49.46 -35.33
C GLY A 20 16.60 48.89 -35.17
N ASP A 21 17.14 48.03 -36.03
CA ASP A 21 16.65 47.40 -37.24
C ASP A 21 17.63 46.28 -37.68
N ILE A 22 17.23 45.57 -38.73
CA ILE A 22 17.72 44.31 -39.33
C ILE A 22 19.09 44.43 -40.05
N GLY A 23 19.80 43.29 -40.17
CA GLY A 23 20.86 43.10 -41.17
C GLY A 23 21.32 41.65 -41.34
N THR A 24 20.98 41.02 -42.47
CA THR A 24 21.55 39.76 -43.00
C THR A 24 22.73 40.06 -43.96
N VAL A 25 23.60 39.07 -44.22
CA VAL A 25 24.24 38.74 -45.52
C VAL A 25 25.33 37.64 -45.34
N ASP A 26 25.26 36.60 -46.17
CA ASP A 26 26.21 35.49 -46.38
C ASP A 26 27.58 35.91 -46.93
N LYS A 27 28.62 35.07 -46.70
CA LYS A 27 29.76 34.82 -47.64
C LYS A 27 30.73 33.72 -47.11
N ASP A 28 30.89 32.65 -47.90
CA ASP A 28 32.06 31.73 -47.94
C ASP A 28 33.04 32.18 -49.06
N PRO A 29 34.22 31.55 -49.31
CA PRO A 29 35.35 31.11 -48.47
C PRO A 29 36.72 31.65 -49.03
N PRO A 30 37.92 31.14 -48.60
CA PRO A 30 38.62 30.17 -49.46
C PRO A 30 39.46 29.08 -48.74
N ALA A 31 39.92 28.11 -49.54
CA ALA A 31 40.65 26.88 -49.21
C ALA A 31 42.21 27.01 -49.24
N PHE A 32 42.88 25.85 -49.04
CA PHE A 32 44.33 25.48 -49.04
C PHE A 32 44.96 25.33 -47.64
N SER A 33 45.68 24.25 -47.28
CA SER A 33 46.46 23.26 -48.04
C SER A 33 46.60 21.91 -47.29
N GLU A 34 46.85 20.84 -48.05
CA GLU A 34 47.20 19.49 -47.60
C GLU A 34 48.67 19.40 -47.15
N GLU A 35 48.95 18.61 -46.10
CA GLU A 35 50.29 18.08 -45.86
C GLU A 35 50.24 16.58 -45.53
N ARG A 36 51.16 15.83 -46.17
CA ARG A 36 51.23 14.35 -46.21
C ARG A 36 51.83 13.74 -44.94
N ALA A 37 51.44 12.47 -44.73
CA ALA A 37 51.81 11.56 -43.65
C ALA A 37 53.30 11.15 -43.58
N GLY A 38 53.76 10.82 -42.37
CA GLY A 38 54.94 9.99 -42.10
C GLY A 38 54.57 8.61 -41.49
N PRO A 39 55.39 7.54 -41.68
CA PRO A 39 55.07 6.17 -41.23
C PRO A 39 55.51 5.88 -39.77
N PRO A 40 55.04 4.75 -39.16
CA PRO A 40 54.90 4.59 -37.70
C PRO A 40 56.07 3.85 -37.03
N PRO A 41 56.11 3.82 -35.68
CA PRO A 41 56.10 2.49 -35.05
C PRO A 41 55.34 2.33 -33.71
N ARG A 42 54.73 1.14 -33.61
CA ARG A 42 54.64 0.20 -32.46
C ARG A 42 53.70 0.51 -31.27
N THR A 43 52.53 -0.13 -31.38
CA THR A 43 51.92 -1.04 -30.38
C THR A 43 51.92 -0.63 -28.90
N GLY A 44 50.74 -0.28 -28.39
CA GLY A 44 50.49 -0.24 -26.95
C GLY A 44 49.08 0.22 -26.58
N ARG A 45 48.16 -0.75 -26.42
CA ARG A 45 46.87 -0.68 -25.70
C ARG A 45 45.93 0.49 -26.00
N PHE A 46 44.98 0.21 -26.91
CA PHE A 46 43.62 0.71 -26.78
C PHE A 46 43.02 0.21 -25.45
N ALA A 47 43.01 1.05 -24.42
CA ALA A 47 42.06 0.94 -23.31
C ALA A 47 41.22 2.21 -23.33
N SER A 48 40.17 2.12 -24.12
CA SER A 48 39.12 3.10 -24.32
C SER A 48 38.67 3.75 -23.00
N LEU A 49 38.88 5.06 -22.88
CA LEU A 49 38.28 5.93 -21.86
C LEU A 49 36.73 5.99 -21.95
N THR A 50 36.12 5.19 -22.82
CA THR A 50 34.68 5.08 -23.04
C THR A 50 34.01 4.01 -22.16
N GLN A 51 34.77 3.25 -21.35
CA GLN A 51 34.19 2.28 -20.39
C GLN A 51 33.72 2.90 -19.07
N THR A 52 34.15 4.12 -18.73
CA THR A 52 33.76 4.77 -17.47
C THR A 52 32.37 5.41 -17.53
N ILE A 53 31.80 5.58 -18.74
CA ILE A 53 30.47 6.19 -18.95
C ILE A 53 29.39 5.12 -19.25
N GLN A 54 29.76 3.85 -19.48
CA GLN A 54 28.81 2.78 -19.84
C GLN A 54 28.24 1.96 -18.66
N ARG A 55 28.44 2.36 -17.40
CA ARG A 55 28.01 1.51 -16.26
C ARG A 55 27.23 2.20 -15.14
N GLN A 56 26.58 3.34 -15.39
CA GLN A 56 25.68 3.96 -14.42
C GLN A 56 24.36 4.50 -14.99
N THR A 57 23.77 3.83 -15.97
CA THR A 57 22.30 3.67 -15.94
C THR A 57 21.97 2.49 -15.04
N ARG A 58 22.34 2.59 -13.75
CA ARG A 58 21.71 1.78 -12.72
C ARG A 58 20.25 2.20 -12.72
N GLN A 59 19.41 1.41 -13.36
CA GLN A 59 18.00 1.29 -12.97
C GLN A 59 18.00 1.29 -11.45
N ALA A 60 17.48 2.35 -10.83
CA ALA A 60 17.63 2.58 -9.38
C ALA A 60 17.36 1.26 -8.66
N GLU A 61 18.38 0.76 -7.97
CA GLU A 61 18.29 -0.50 -7.26
C GLU A 61 17.12 -0.40 -6.28
N CYS A 62 16.26 -1.41 -6.24
CA CYS A 62 15.09 -1.36 -5.38
C CYS A 62 15.54 -1.21 -3.93
N ASP A 63 14.90 -0.29 -3.18
CA ASP A 63 15.20 -0.07 -1.76
C ASP A 63 15.17 -1.42 -1.00
N SER A 64 16.23 -1.68 -0.24
CA SER A 64 16.47 -2.97 0.39
C SER A 64 15.34 -3.38 1.34
N LYS A 65 14.63 -2.41 1.93
CA LYS A 65 13.49 -2.69 2.82
C LYS A 65 12.38 -3.50 2.14
N TRP A 66 12.29 -3.43 0.80
CA TRP A 66 11.35 -4.23 0.01
C TRP A 66 11.95 -5.56 -0.42
N THR A 67 13.21 -5.57 -0.85
CA THR A 67 13.87 -6.80 -1.29
C THR A 67 14.14 -7.77 -0.15
N ASP A 68 14.33 -7.26 1.07
CA ASP A 68 14.48 -8.05 2.30
C ASP A 68 13.18 -8.80 2.67
N ILE A 69 12.02 -8.28 2.22
CA ILE A 69 10.72 -8.97 2.36
C ILE A 69 10.54 -10.00 1.26
N ASP A 70 10.79 -9.61 0.01
CA ASP A 70 10.68 -10.46 -1.17
C ASP A 70 11.58 -9.87 -2.29
N PRO A 71 12.54 -10.62 -2.88
CA PRO A 71 13.39 -10.09 -3.96
C PRO A 71 12.59 -9.67 -5.21
N ASN A 72 11.35 -10.14 -5.30
CA ASN A 72 10.39 -9.93 -6.36
C ASN A 72 9.22 -9.02 -5.91
N HIS A 73 9.42 -8.25 -4.83
CA HIS A 73 8.43 -7.35 -4.22
C HIS A 73 7.78 -6.40 -5.22
N THR A 74 6.51 -6.04 -4.99
CA THR A 74 5.73 -5.15 -5.86
C THR A 74 6.40 -3.80 -6.08
N MET A 75 7.02 -3.24 -5.02
CA MET A 75 7.79 -1.99 -5.07
C MET A 75 9.01 -2.05 -5.99
N CYS A 76 9.53 -3.24 -6.27
CA CYS A 76 10.70 -3.44 -7.14
C CYS A 76 10.32 -3.67 -8.61
N ARG A 77 9.02 -3.68 -8.94
CA ARG A 77 8.57 -3.88 -10.32
C ARG A 77 8.59 -2.58 -11.11
N LYS A 78 8.92 -2.68 -12.40
CA LYS A 78 8.88 -1.55 -13.34
C LYS A 78 7.44 -1.08 -13.53
N ASP A 79 7.20 0.22 -13.60
CA ASP A 79 5.86 0.76 -13.87
C ASP A 79 5.53 0.68 -15.37
N ARG A 80 4.25 0.57 -15.68
CA ARG A 80 3.71 0.43 -17.05
C ARG A 80 2.61 1.44 -17.35
N GLY A 81 1.87 1.86 -16.33
CA GLY A 81 0.91 2.96 -16.39
C GLY A 81 1.29 4.07 -15.41
N THR A 82 0.43 5.07 -15.35
CA THR A 82 0.62 6.26 -14.53
C THR A 82 -0.29 6.17 -13.30
N GLU A 83 0.23 6.55 -12.13
CA GLU A 83 -0.59 6.63 -10.92
C GLU A 83 -1.71 7.67 -11.10
N VAL A 84 -2.90 7.34 -10.63
CA VAL A 84 -3.93 8.33 -10.35
C VAL A 84 -3.90 8.55 -8.84
N VAL A 85 -3.30 9.67 -8.44
CA VAL A 85 -3.15 10.04 -7.02
C VAL A 85 -4.54 10.23 -6.41
N LEU A 86 -4.78 9.56 -5.29
CA LEU A 86 -6.02 9.70 -4.53
C LEU A 86 -5.87 10.86 -3.55
N ASP A 87 -6.66 11.90 -3.74
CA ASP A 87 -6.74 13.00 -2.78
C ASP A 87 -7.42 12.56 -1.47
N GLN A 88 -7.34 13.41 -0.45
CA GLN A 88 -7.84 13.08 0.88
C GLN A 88 -9.35 12.79 0.88
N ALA A 89 -10.12 13.61 0.16
CA ALA A 89 -11.57 13.41 0.02
C ALA A 89 -11.92 12.04 -0.58
N THR A 90 -11.14 11.59 -1.58
CA THR A 90 -11.32 10.27 -2.19
C THR A 90 -10.96 9.15 -1.22
N LYS A 91 -9.86 9.29 -0.48
CA LYS A 91 -9.46 8.32 0.56
C LYS A 91 -10.56 8.17 1.60
N ASP A 92 -11.10 9.28 2.10
CA ASP A 92 -12.17 9.31 3.10
C ASP A 92 -13.47 8.72 2.55
N ALA A 93 -13.84 9.05 1.31
CA ALA A 93 -15.02 8.49 0.65
C ALA A 93 -14.92 6.96 0.47
N LEU A 94 -13.74 6.45 0.09
CA LEU A 94 -13.51 5.00 -0.03
C LEU A 94 -13.58 4.31 1.33
N LEU A 95 -12.99 4.90 2.36
CA LEU A 95 -13.03 4.38 3.71
C LEU A 95 -14.47 4.36 4.27
N GLN A 96 -15.19 5.47 4.12
CA GLN A 96 -16.60 5.58 4.51
C GLN A 96 -17.46 4.55 3.78
N GLN A 97 -17.28 4.39 2.46
CA GLN A 97 -18.00 3.38 1.69
C GLN A 97 -17.73 1.96 2.23
N HIS A 98 -16.48 1.63 2.58
CA HIS A 98 -16.18 0.33 3.18
C HIS A 98 -16.90 0.15 4.52
N ASN A 99 -16.89 1.16 5.40
CA ASN A 99 -17.59 1.10 6.68
C ASN A 99 -19.11 0.97 6.53
N ASP A 100 -19.71 1.75 5.64
CA ASP A 100 -21.14 1.69 5.36
C ASP A 100 -21.56 0.30 4.90
N LEU A 101 -20.77 -0.29 3.99
CA LEU A 101 -21.02 -1.63 3.48
C LEU A 101 -20.78 -2.72 4.54
N ARG A 102 -19.74 -2.56 5.37
CA ARG A 102 -19.47 -3.45 6.52
C ARG A 102 -20.58 -3.41 7.56
N GLY A 103 -21.22 -2.26 7.77
CA GLY A 103 -22.39 -2.11 8.65
C GLY A 103 -23.69 -2.68 8.07
N ARG A 104 -23.70 -3.10 6.79
CA ARG A 104 -24.88 -3.63 6.07
C ARG A 104 -24.81 -5.14 5.81
N VAL A 105 -23.79 -5.83 6.31
CA VAL A 105 -23.67 -7.29 6.10
C VAL A 105 -24.87 -8.03 6.68
N SER A 106 -25.25 -9.13 6.02
CA SER A 106 -26.30 -10.05 6.45
C SER A 106 -25.78 -11.48 6.43
N PRO A 107 -25.94 -12.27 7.52
CA PRO A 107 -26.55 -11.92 8.80
C PRO A 107 -25.80 -10.80 9.57
N ILE A 108 -26.46 -10.18 10.55
CA ILE A 108 -25.89 -9.08 11.34
C ILE A 108 -24.59 -9.52 12.01
N ALA A 109 -23.52 -8.73 11.86
CA ALA A 109 -22.23 -8.96 12.50
C ALA A 109 -22.20 -8.37 13.92
N GLY A 110 -21.76 -9.15 14.91
CA GLY A 110 -21.61 -8.68 16.28
C GLY A 110 -20.24 -8.07 16.60
N ASN A 111 -19.23 -8.31 15.76
CA ASN A 111 -17.82 -7.96 16.00
C ASN A 111 -17.16 -7.22 14.83
N MET A 112 -17.92 -6.56 13.95
CA MET A 112 -17.36 -5.91 12.76
C MET A 112 -16.57 -4.66 13.17
N PRO A 113 -15.24 -4.59 13.00
CA PRO A 113 -14.50 -3.39 13.35
C PRO A 113 -14.74 -2.27 12.32
N LYS A 114 -14.79 -1.04 12.83
CA LYS A 114 -14.72 0.19 12.07
C LYS A 114 -13.31 0.39 11.55
N LEU A 115 -13.19 0.65 10.25
CA LEU A 115 -11.96 1.14 9.65
C LEU A 115 -11.96 2.65 9.88
N VAL A 116 -11.20 3.14 10.85
CA VAL A 116 -11.24 4.56 11.19
C VAL A 116 -10.39 5.37 10.23
N SER A 117 -10.50 6.69 10.21
CA SER A 117 -9.41 7.55 9.77
C SER A 117 -8.94 8.24 11.05
N ASN A 118 -7.69 8.02 11.46
CA ASN A 118 -7.20 8.71 12.64
C ASN A 118 -6.93 10.17 12.29
N ASP A 119 -7.79 11.05 12.80
CA ASP A 119 -7.53 12.48 12.87
C ASP A 119 -7.57 12.87 14.35
N ILE A 120 -6.43 12.85 15.02
CA ILE A 120 -6.21 13.52 16.30
C ILE A 120 -4.79 14.09 16.30
N GLN A 121 -4.68 15.38 16.00
CA GLN A 121 -3.66 16.30 16.53
C GLN A 121 -2.19 15.87 16.40
N ALA A 122 -1.78 15.57 15.18
CA ALA A 122 -0.46 15.89 14.63
C ALA A 122 -0.60 15.67 13.12
N ALA A 123 -0.01 16.55 12.30
CA ALA A 123 -0.03 16.37 10.86
C ALA A 123 0.40 14.93 10.49
N GLN A 124 -0.49 14.24 9.76
CA GLN A 124 -0.34 12.87 9.22
C GLN A 124 -0.58 11.72 10.22
N LEU A 125 -1.70 10.99 10.03
CA LEU A 125 -1.75 9.56 9.67
C LEU A 125 -3.14 9.00 10.00
N LEU A 126 -3.93 8.73 8.95
CA LEU A 126 -5.29 8.18 9.01
C LEU A 126 -5.26 6.63 9.08
N VAL A 127 -6.39 5.93 8.95
CA VAL A 127 -6.47 4.45 8.93
C VAL A 127 -7.29 3.95 7.71
N TRP A 128 -7.02 4.17 6.43
CA TRP A 128 -5.88 4.53 5.59
C TRP A 128 -4.45 4.24 6.05
N ASP A 129 -3.95 3.06 5.69
CA ASP A 129 -2.53 2.73 5.83
C ASP A 129 -1.77 3.12 4.55
N ASP A 130 -0.90 4.13 4.67
CA ASP A 130 -0.19 4.71 3.52
C ASP A 130 0.83 3.76 2.89
N GLU A 131 1.47 2.86 3.67
CA GLU A 131 2.35 1.85 3.06
C GLU A 131 1.55 0.81 2.28
N LEU A 132 0.38 0.38 2.79
CA LEU A 132 -0.53 -0.48 2.02
C LEU A 132 -0.99 0.20 0.73
N ALA A 133 -1.33 1.49 0.80
CA ALA A 133 -1.76 2.29 -0.35
C ALA A 133 -0.63 2.48 -1.38
N LEU A 134 0.59 2.74 -0.91
CA LEU A 134 1.79 2.85 -1.74
C LEU A 134 2.01 1.57 -2.56
N VAL A 135 1.96 0.42 -1.91
CA VAL A 135 2.10 -0.89 -2.58
C VAL A 135 0.91 -1.15 -3.53
N ALA A 136 -0.32 -0.79 -3.13
CA ALA A 136 -1.51 -0.95 -3.99
C ALA A 136 -1.42 -0.10 -5.26
N ALA A 137 -1.01 1.17 -5.14
CA ALA A 137 -0.81 2.08 -6.27
C ALA A 137 0.29 1.59 -7.20
N LYS A 138 1.40 1.08 -6.62
CA LYS A 138 2.47 0.45 -7.38
C LYS A 138 1.99 -0.76 -8.16
N TRP A 139 1.16 -1.62 -7.56
CA TRP A 139 0.59 -2.76 -8.27
C TRP A 139 -0.38 -2.33 -9.38
N ALA A 140 -1.22 -1.31 -9.14
CA ALA A 140 -2.12 -0.77 -10.16
C ALA A 140 -1.35 -0.30 -11.41
N ARG A 141 -0.19 0.36 -11.23
CA ARG A 141 0.70 0.79 -12.33
C ARG A 141 1.32 -0.35 -13.14
N ARG A 142 1.15 -1.61 -12.74
CA ARG A 142 1.59 -2.77 -13.54
C ARG A 142 0.67 -3.06 -14.71
N CYS A 143 -0.55 -2.53 -14.72
CA CYS A 143 -1.51 -2.71 -15.81
C CYS A 143 -1.74 -4.19 -16.17
N VAL A 144 -1.81 -5.06 -15.16
CA VAL A 144 -2.04 -6.51 -15.32
C VAL A 144 -3.33 -6.94 -14.62
N VAL A 145 -4.10 -7.82 -15.27
CA VAL A 145 -5.39 -8.31 -14.76
C VAL A 145 -5.15 -9.54 -13.86
N LYS A 146 -4.50 -9.31 -12.72
CA LYS A 146 -4.22 -10.35 -11.71
C LYS A 146 -3.78 -9.72 -10.39
N HIS A 147 -3.73 -10.54 -9.35
CA HIS A 147 -3.10 -10.20 -8.09
C HIS A 147 -1.56 -10.31 -8.17
N ASP A 148 -0.85 -9.54 -7.35
CA ASP A 148 0.57 -9.79 -7.06
C ASP A 148 0.74 -11.04 -6.19
N ASN A 149 1.99 -11.36 -5.84
CA ASN A 149 2.26 -12.40 -4.85
C ASN A 149 1.93 -11.88 -3.44
N GLY A 150 1.45 -12.76 -2.56
CA GLY A 150 1.10 -12.40 -1.16
C GLY A 150 2.27 -11.87 -0.34
N ASN A 151 3.49 -12.37 -0.53
CA ASN A 151 4.68 -11.83 0.13
C ASN A 151 5.12 -10.50 -0.49
N ALA A 152 5.01 -10.38 -1.81
CA ALA A 152 5.37 -9.18 -2.55
C ALA A 152 4.48 -7.95 -2.27
N ARG A 153 3.41 -8.09 -1.50
CA ARG A 153 2.53 -6.99 -1.06
C ARG A 153 2.61 -6.66 0.43
N ARG A 154 3.49 -7.32 1.18
CA ARG A 154 3.70 -7.04 2.60
C ARG A 154 4.39 -5.69 2.75
N VAL A 155 4.24 -5.06 3.92
CA VAL A 155 4.83 -3.75 4.18
C VAL A 155 5.69 -3.78 5.45
N PRO A 156 6.85 -3.10 5.49
CA PRO A 156 7.76 -3.09 6.65
C PRO A 156 7.07 -2.68 7.95
N SER A 157 6.15 -1.72 7.89
CA SER A 157 5.40 -1.23 9.06
C SER A 157 4.43 -2.24 9.68
N LEU A 158 4.13 -3.35 9.00
CA LEU A 158 3.17 -4.38 9.45
C LEU A 158 3.82 -5.77 9.56
N PRO A 159 4.83 -5.96 10.44
CA PRO A 159 5.50 -7.24 10.60
C PRO A 159 4.54 -8.31 11.11
N GLY A 160 4.69 -9.53 10.58
CA GLY A 160 3.83 -10.68 10.88
C GLY A 160 2.37 -10.56 10.43
N ILE A 161 1.99 -9.49 9.71
CA ILE A 161 0.65 -9.32 9.17
C ILE A 161 0.53 -9.95 7.79
N HIS A 162 -0.52 -10.75 7.59
CA HIS A 162 -0.94 -11.20 6.28
C HIS A 162 -1.73 -10.10 5.57
N VAL A 163 -1.27 -9.67 4.39
CA VAL A 163 -1.93 -8.62 3.58
C VAL A 163 -2.78 -9.26 2.49
N GLY A 164 -4.08 -8.95 2.50
CA GLY A 164 -5.04 -9.35 1.46
C GLY A 164 -5.14 -8.30 0.36
N GLN A 165 -5.84 -8.63 -0.74
CA GLN A 165 -6.01 -7.70 -1.86
C GLN A 165 -7.34 -7.91 -2.58
N ASN A 166 -8.03 -6.82 -2.86
CA ASN A 166 -9.08 -6.76 -3.88
C ASN A 166 -8.56 -6.01 -5.10
N ALA A 167 -8.92 -6.49 -6.29
CA ALA A 167 -8.52 -5.91 -7.56
C ALA A 167 -9.71 -5.78 -8.51
N ALA A 168 -9.78 -4.66 -9.22
CA ALA A 168 -10.84 -4.38 -10.19
C ALA A 168 -10.27 -3.60 -11.36
N PHE A 169 -10.85 -3.83 -12.55
CA PHE A 169 -10.30 -3.33 -13.81
C PHE A 169 -11.43 -2.86 -14.72
N GLY A 170 -11.25 -1.71 -15.37
CA GLY A 170 -12.20 -1.19 -16.37
C GLY A 170 -13.46 -0.51 -15.80
N TYR A 171 -13.63 -0.45 -14.48
CA TYR A 171 -14.75 0.24 -13.85
C TYR A 171 -14.70 1.75 -14.10
N ARG A 172 -15.88 2.39 -14.14
CA ARG A 172 -16.03 3.83 -14.42
C ARG A 172 -15.41 4.70 -13.32
N SER A 173 -15.52 4.27 -12.07
CA SER A 173 -14.96 4.94 -10.90
C SER A 173 -14.52 3.93 -9.83
N PHE A 174 -13.67 4.37 -8.89
CA PHE A 174 -13.24 3.53 -7.77
C PHE A 174 -14.45 3.11 -6.90
N THR A 175 -15.36 4.04 -6.59
CA THR A 175 -16.60 3.75 -5.85
C THR A 175 -17.43 2.63 -6.51
N SER A 176 -17.50 2.61 -7.85
CA SER A 176 -18.21 1.55 -8.58
C SER A 176 -17.50 0.19 -8.51
N ALA A 177 -16.16 0.18 -8.45
CA ALA A 177 -15.37 -1.04 -8.24
C ALA A 177 -15.60 -1.61 -6.83
N VAL A 178 -15.55 -0.76 -5.79
CA VAL A 178 -15.83 -1.16 -4.40
C VAL A 178 -17.24 -1.71 -4.25
N GLN A 179 -18.24 -1.07 -4.88
CA GLN A 179 -19.60 -1.58 -4.88
C GLN A 179 -19.72 -2.93 -5.58
N ALA A 180 -18.99 -3.14 -6.68
CA ALA A 180 -18.99 -4.41 -7.40
C ALA A 180 -18.37 -5.54 -6.58
N TRP A 181 -17.27 -5.28 -5.87
CA TRP A 181 -16.69 -6.21 -4.90
C TRP A 181 -17.69 -6.61 -3.82
N PHE A 182 -18.40 -5.64 -3.25
CA PHE A 182 -19.39 -5.95 -2.22
C PHE A 182 -20.56 -6.75 -2.78
N ASN A 183 -21.05 -6.42 -3.99
CA ASN A 183 -22.20 -7.06 -4.65
C ASN A 183 -22.06 -8.57 -4.84
N GLU A 184 -20.86 -9.14 -4.71
CA GLU A 184 -20.65 -10.58 -4.64
C GLU A 184 -21.40 -11.24 -3.47
N TYR A 185 -21.86 -10.48 -2.47
CA TYR A 185 -22.75 -10.96 -1.40
C TYR A 185 -23.99 -11.71 -1.95
N LYS A 186 -24.45 -11.36 -3.15
CA LYS A 186 -25.58 -12.01 -3.83
C LYS A 186 -25.32 -13.50 -4.09
N ASN A 187 -24.06 -13.87 -4.32
CA ASN A 187 -23.60 -15.24 -4.53
C ASN A 187 -23.06 -15.90 -3.25
N PHE A 188 -23.10 -15.22 -2.11
CA PHE A 188 -22.60 -15.73 -0.84
C PHE A 188 -23.74 -16.23 0.06
N LYS A 189 -23.47 -17.27 0.84
CA LYS A 189 -24.31 -17.73 1.95
C LYS A 189 -23.44 -17.92 3.18
N TYR A 190 -23.74 -17.18 4.25
CA TYR A 190 -22.99 -17.30 5.49
C TYR A 190 -23.02 -18.74 6.04
N GLY A 191 -21.85 -19.26 6.41
CA GLY A 191 -21.66 -20.63 6.87
C GLY A 191 -21.47 -21.66 5.77
N THR A 192 -21.77 -21.33 4.51
CA THR A 192 -21.60 -22.20 3.33
C THR A 192 -20.53 -21.67 2.37
N GLY A 193 -20.42 -20.35 2.22
CA GLY A 193 -19.53 -19.70 1.25
C GLY A 193 -20.23 -19.42 -0.08
N SER A 194 -19.55 -19.72 -1.19
CA SER A 194 -20.07 -19.47 -2.54
C SER A 194 -21.26 -20.37 -2.89
N LYS A 195 -22.24 -19.81 -3.59
CA LYS A 195 -23.39 -20.50 -4.21
C LYS A 195 -23.20 -20.66 -5.74
N GLY A 196 -21.96 -20.71 -6.23
CA GLY A 196 -21.65 -20.87 -7.65
C GLY A 196 -21.07 -19.63 -8.35
N GLY A 197 -20.61 -18.62 -7.58
CA GLY A 197 -19.97 -17.43 -8.12
C GLY A 197 -18.72 -16.99 -7.34
N VAL A 198 -18.06 -15.93 -7.78
CA VAL A 198 -16.95 -15.32 -7.03
C VAL A 198 -17.52 -14.60 -5.79
N VAL A 199 -16.90 -14.84 -4.63
CA VAL A 199 -17.26 -14.22 -3.34
C VAL A 199 -16.04 -13.68 -2.57
N GLY A 200 -14.85 -13.79 -3.15
CA GLY A 200 -13.60 -13.41 -2.52
C GLY A 200 -13.60 -11.93 -2.17
N HIS A 201 -13.96 -11.05 -3.10
CA HIS A 201 -13.91 -9.63 -2.84
C HIS A 201 -14.88 -9.21 -1.73
N TYR A 202 -16.09 -9.76 -1.73
CA TYR A 202 -17.06 -9.52 -0.66
C TYR A 202 -16.55 -10.05 0.70
N THR A 203 -16.01 -11.27 0.74
CA THR A 203 -15.54 -11.86 2.00
C THR A 203 -14.33 -11.13 2.58
N GLN A 204 -13.43 -10.59 1.75
CA GLN A 204 -12.38 -9.68 2.21
C GLN A 204 -12.95 -8.40 2.82
N MET A 205 -13.92 -7.77 2.14
CA MET A 205 -14.55 -6.54 2.64
C MET A 205 -15.31 -6.78 3.95
N ALA A 206 -15.96 -7.94 4.08
CA ALA A 206 -16.73 -8.34 5.26
C ALA A 206 -15.88 -8.97 6.36
N ALA A 207 -14.57 -9.15 6.17
CA ALA A 207 -13.73 -9.84 7.15
C ALA A 207 -13.59 -8.98 8.42
N ALA A 208 -14.03 -9.52 9.56
CA ALA A 208 -13.95 -8.84 10.86
C ALA A 208 -12.52 -8.76 11.42
N ARG A 209 -11.56 -9.46 10.80
CA ARG A 209 -10.12 -9.35 11.10
C ARG A 209 -9.41 -8.22 10.35
N THR A 210 -10.09 -7.60 9.40
CA THR A 210 -9.54 -6.48 8.64
C THR A 210 -9.73 -5.21 9.46
N HIS A 211 -8.61 -4.57 9.80
CA HIS A 211 -8.54 -3.38 10.65
C HIS A 211 -7.97 -2.16 9.92
N ARG A 212 -7.17 -2.39 8.87
CA ARG A 212 -6.59 -1.33 8.04
C ARG A 212 -6.74 -1.65 6.56
N ILE A 213 -6.77 -0.60 5.76
CA ILE A 213 -6.88 -0.65 4.30
C ILE A 213 -6.01 0.45 3.70
N GLY A 214 -5.39 0.18 2.56
CA GLY A 214 -4.77 1.19 1.72
C GLY A 214 -5.02 0.87 0.27
N CYS A 215 -5.44 1.86 -0.53
CA CYS A 215 -5.81 1.64 -1.91
C CYS A 215 -5.01 2.50 -2.88
N GLY A 216 -4.99 2.09 -4.15
CA GLY A 216 -4.31 2.81 -5.22
C GLY A 216 -4.99 2.60 -6.56
N GLN A 217 -4.78 3.57 -7.46
CA GLN A 217 -5.36 3.59 -8.79
C GLN A 217 -4.29 3.93 -9.83
N ALA A 218 -4.47 3.41 -11.05
CA ALA A 218 -3.64 3.78 -12.19
C ALA A 218 -4.45 3.94 -13.48
N ASP A 219 -3.97 4.83 -14.36
CA ASP A 219 -4.36 4.93 -15.76
C ASP A 219 -3.35 4.18 -16.63
N CYS A 220 -3.86 3.30 -17.47
CA CYS A 220 -3.10 2.33 -18.27
C CYS A 220 -3.54 2.40 -19.74
N PRO A 221 -3.21 3.49 -20.46
CA PRO A 221 -3.56 3.61 -21.88
C PRO A 221 -2.88 2.51 -22.70
N GLY A 222 -3.61 1.94 -23.66
CA GLY A 222 -3.10 0.86 -24.53
C GLY A 222 -3.09 -0.55 -23.90
N TYR A 223 -3.57 -0.71 -22.67
CA TYR A 223 -3.76 -2.02 -22.03
C TYR A 223 -5.22 -2.50 -22.12
N LYS A 224 -5.46 -3.78 -21.78
CA LYS A 224 -6.79 -4.43 -21.84
C LYS A 224 -7.89 -3.60 -21.16
N TYR A 225 -7.57 -2.98 -20.03
CA TYR A 225 -8.43 -2.02 -19.37
C TYR A 225 -7.67 -0.71 -19.22
N ARG A 226 -8.39 0.41 -19.22
CA ARG A 226 -7.79 1.72 -19.00
C ARG A 226 -7.53 1.99 -17.52
N ARG A 227 -8.47 1.66 -16.63
CA ARG A 227 -8.38 1.97 -15.19
C ARG A 227 -8.20 0.72 -14.34
N TYR A 228 -7.26 0.78 -13.41
CA TYR A 228 -6.94 -0.30 -12.46
C TYR A 228 -7.14 0.21 -11.04
N TYR A 229 -7.85 -0.56 -10.21
CA TYR A 229 -8.19 -0.22 -8.82
C TYR A 229 -7.78 -1.36 -7.91
N ILE A 230 -6.90 -1.07 -6.94
CA ILE A 230 -6.35 -2.05 -6.02
C ILE A 230 -6.58 -1.56 -4.59
N CYS A 231 -7.07 -2.42 -3.71
CA CYS A 231 -7.06 -2.18 -2.27
C CYS A 231 -6.34 -3.33 -1.57
N ASN A 232 -5.37 -3.00 -0.72
CA ASN A 232 -4.68 -3.94 0.16
C ASN A 232 -5.27 -3.84 1.57
N TYR A 233 -5.43 -4.99 2.24
CA TYR A 233 -6.14 -5.11 3.52
C TYR A 233 -5.26 -5.76 4.56
N ALA A 234 -5.21 -5.16 5.75
CA ALA A 234 -4.54 -5.73 6.93
C ALA A 234 -5.57 -5.96 8.05
N VAL A 235 -5.93 -7.19 8.40
CA VAL A 235 -5.44 -8.47 7.85
C VAL A 235 -6.23 -8.89 6.60
N GLY A 236 -5.58 -9.59 5.69
CA GLY A 236 -6.21 -10.30 4.58
C GLY A 236 -7.10 -11.46 5.05
N GLN A 237 -8.05 -11.87 4.22
CA GLN A 237 -8.91 -13.00 4.54
C GLN A 237 -8.17 -14.35 4.48
N TYR A 238 -8.51 -15.27 5.38
CA TYR A 238 -8.12 -16.68 5.32
C TYR A 238 -9.24 -17.53 4.70
N THR A 239 -8.95 -18.80 4.46
CA THR A 239 -9.93 -19.77 3.94
C THR A 239 -11.17 -19.89 4.83
N SER A 240 -11.04 -19.75 6.15
CA SER A 240 -12.18 -19.73 7.09
C SER A 240 -13.13 -18.56 6.85
N ASP A 241 -12.60 -17.43 6.38
CA ASP A 241 -13.39 -16.22 6.19
C ASP A 241 -14.21 -16.29 4.88
N LEU A 242 -13.85 -17.18 3.94
CA LEU A 242 -14.64 -17.46 2.74
C LEU A 242 -16.02 -18.04 3.05
N VAL A 243 -16.23 -18.54 4.27
CA VAL A 243 -17.52 -19.07 4.73
C VAL A 243 -18.09 -18.29 5.93
N LYS A 244 -17.23 -17.78 6.82
CA LYS A 244 -17.62 -17.07 8.06
C LYS A 244 -16.71 -15.85 8.28
N PRO A 245 -16.86 -14.77 7.50
CA PRO A 245 -15.96 -13.62 7.55
C PRO A 245 -16.07 -12.80 8.85
N TYR A 246 -17.16 -12.95 9.59
CA TYR A 246 -17.41 -12.27 10.87
C TYR A 246 -18.19 -13.20 11.81
N LYS A 247 -18.37 -12.80 13.08
CA LYS A 247 -19.21 -13.54 14.04
C LYS A 247 -20.62 -12.95 14.02
N LYS A 248 -21.60 -13.71 13.49
CA LYS A 248 -23.01 -13.30 13.50
C LYS A 248 -23.55 -13.05 14.92
N ALA A 249 -24.51 -12.12 15.06
CA ALA A 249 -25.21 -11.80 16.29
C ALA A 249 -26.64 -11.29 16.00
N THR A 250 -27.46 -11.12 17.04
CA THR A 250 -28.81 -10.55 16.93
C THR A 250 -28.81 -9.03 16.80
N LYS A 251 -27.74 -8.37 17.28
CA LYS A 251 -27.53 -6.93 17.17
C LYS A 251 -26.10 -6.61 16.75
N SER A 252 -25.92 -5.48 16.07
CA SER A 252 -24.61 -4.91 15.83
C SER A 252 -23.88 -4.66 17.15
N CYS A 253 -22.55 -4.71 17.12
CA CYS A 253 -21.70 -4.47 18.29
C CYS A 253 -21.93 -5.39 19.50
N ALA A 254 -22.67 -6.50 19.36
CA ALA A 254 -22.95 -7.43 20.46
C ALA A 254 -21.69 -7.99 21.15
N ARG A 255 -20.53 -7.91 20.49
CA ARG A 255 -19.24 -8.42 20.99
C ARG A 255 -18.26 -7.31 21.38
N CYS A 256 -18.69 -6.05 21.36
CA CYS A 256 -17.87 -4.89 21.73
C CYS A 256 -18.69 -3.88 22.57
N PRO A 257 -19.16 -4.30 23.76
CA PRO A 257 -19.98 -3.44 24.62
C PRO A 257 -19.22 -2.17 25.01
N GLY A 258 -19.87 -1.02 24.88
CA GLY A 258 -19.25 0.28 25.17
C GLY A 258 -18.21 0.74 24.14
N LYS A 259 -18.03 0.01 23.04
CA LYS A 259 -17.11 0.30 21.94
C LYS A 259 -17.83 0.30 20.58
N CYS A 260 -19.12 0.57 20.56
CA CYS A 260 -19.85 0.74 19.31
C CYS A 260 -19.67 2.17 18.80
N ASP A 261 -19.50 2.33 17.50
CA ASP A 261 -19.40 3.63 16.85
C ASP A 261 -20.71 4.43 16.96
N SER A 262 -20.66 5.71 16.60
CA SER A 262 -21.83 6.61 16.65
C SER A 262 -22.99 6.16 15.78
N THR A 263 -22.75 5.33 14.75
CA THR A 263 -23.81 4.78 13.89
C THR A 263 -24.49 3.54 14.50
N GLY A 264 -23.93 2.97 15.57
CA GLY A 264 -24.45 1.77 16.22
C GLY A 264 -24.19 0.48 15.43
N LYS A 265 -23.25 0.49 14.47
CA LYS A 265 -23.09 -0.60 13.48
C LYS A 265 -21.76 -1.33 13.60
N LEU A 266 -20.71 -0.63 14.02
CA LEU A 266 -19.33 -1.09 13.96
C LEU A 266 -18.62 -0.96 15.32
N CYS A 267 -17.74 -1.89 15.63
CA CYS A 267 -16.87 -1.84 16.80
C CYS A 267 -15.71 -0.87 16.55
N ASP A 268 -15.60 0.18 17.35
CA ASP A 268 -14.56 1.20 17.24
C ASP A 268 -13.43 0.96 18.25
N CYS A 269 -12.33 0.41 17.76
CA CYS A 269 -11.08 0.25 18.52
C CYS A 269 -10.00 1.24 18.06
N GLY A 270 -10.36 2.35 17.42
CA GLY A 270 -9.40 3.36 16.94
C GLY A 270 -8.38 2.79 15.93
N GLY A 271 -8.80 1.83 15.10
CA GLY A 271 -7.93 1.24 14.08
C GLY A 271 -6.80 0.37 14.64
N LYS A 272 -6.85 -0.01 15.92
CA LYS A 272 -5.84 -0.87 16.53
C LYS A 272 -5.73 -2.21 15.80
N LEU A 273 -4.50 -2.57 15.49
CA LEU A 273 -4.10 -3.84 14.87
C LEU A 273 -2.96 -4.44 15.69
N CYS A 274 -3.04 -5.74 15.97
CA CYS A 274 -2.01 -6.47 16.70
C CYS A 274 -1.02 -7.10 15.72
N LEU A 275 0.25 -6.73 15.83
CA LEU A 275 1.34 -7.17 14.95
C LEU A 275 1.86 -8.55 15.36
N ASN A 276 2.75 -9.12 14.54
CA ASN A 276 3.54 -10.30 14.90
C ASN A 276 2.72 -11.53 15.37
N GLY A 277 1.54 -11.73 14.77
CA GLY A 277 0.63 -12.82 15.15
C GLY A 277 -0.21 -12.56 16.40
N GLY A 278 -0.15 -11.34 16.94
CA GLY A 278 -1.04 -10.92 18.03
C GLY A 278 -2.51 -10.97 17.65
N SER A 279 -3.37 -11.18 18.65
CA SER A 279 -4.82 -11.25 18.47
C SER A 279 -5.50 -10.06 19.15
N LEU A 280 -6.35 -9.34 18.42
CA LEU A 280 -7.15 -8.25 18.97
C LEU A 280 -8.40 -8.82 19.66
N ASP A 281 -8.54 -8.55 20.95
CA ASP A 281 -9.82 -8.66 21.62
C ASP A 281 -10.66 -7.42 21.29
N ILE A 282 -11.73 -7.62 20.53
CA ILE A 282 -12.63 -6.56 20.08
C ILE A 282 -13.50 -5.99 21.22
N ALA A 283 -13.65 -6.71 22.34
CA ALA A 283 -14.43 -6.25 23.48
C ALA A 283 -13.67 -5.20 24.29
N THR A 284 -12.37 -5.41 24.48
CA THR A 284 -11.49 -4.56 25.29
C THR A 284 -10.61 -3.64 24.44
N CYS A 285 -10.52 -3.89 23.14
CA CYS A 285 -9.55 -3.29 22.23
C CYS A 285 -8.09 -3.48 22.70
N SER A 286 -7.77 -4.64 23.28
CA SER A 286 -6.42 -5.00 23.73
C SER A 286 -5.83 -6.13 22.88
N CYS A 287 -4.52 -6.09 22.70
CA CYS A 287 -3.79 -7.15 22.00
C CYS A 287 -3.31 -8.21 22.98
N THR A 288 -3.55 -9.48 22.64
CA THR A 288 -2.85 -10.62 23.23
C THR A 288 -1.69 -10.99 22.33
N CYS A 289 -0.47 -10.97 22.87
CA CYS A 289 0.75 -11.20 22.12
C CYS A 289 1.27 -12.64 22.30
N PRO A 290 1.89 -13.23 21.25
CA PRO A 290 2.65 -14.47 21.41
C PRO A 290 3.87 -14.27 22.33
N ASP A 291 4.37 -15.35 22.95
CA ASP A 291 5.33 -15.32 24.07
C ASP A 291 6.58 -14.44 23.91
N ILE A 292 7.11 -14.28 22.69
CA ILE A 292 8.31 -13.47 22.42
C ILE A 292 7.99 -12.01 22.08
N TYR A 293 6.72 -11.65 21.98
CA TYR A 293 6.26 -10.30 21.63
C TYR A 293 5.53 -9.64 22.79
N SER A 294 5.66 -8.32 22.90
CA SER A 294 5.00 -7.52 23.92
C SER A 294 4.69 -6.11 23.41
N GLY A 295 4.07 -5.30 24.26
CA GLY A 295 3.63 -3.95 23.92
C GLY A 295 2.14 -3.88 23.52
N PRO A 296 1.56 -2.68 23.48
CA PRO A 296 0.14 -2.46 23.21
C PRO A 296 -0.36 -3.01 21.87
N THR A 297 0.54 -3.22 20.90
CA THR A 297 0.25 -3.80 19.59
C THR A 297 1.13 -5.00 19.25
N CYS A 298 1.81 -5.60 20.22
CA CYS A 298 2.76 -6.70 20.00
C CYS A 298 3.97 -6.31 19.12
N GLU A 299 4.38 -5.04 19.16
CA GLU A 299 5.44 -4.49 18.34
C GLU A 299 6.85 -4.77 18.88
N LYS A 300 6.97 -5.02 20.19
CA LYS A 300 8.27 -5.24 20.85
C LYS A 300 8.65 -6.70 20.77
N ASN A 301 9.84 -7.00 20.24
CA ASN A 301 10.42 -8.34 20.23
C ASN A 301 11.39 -8.51 21.40
N ALA A 302 11.18 -9.52 22.24
CA ALA A 302 12.03 -9.84 23.38
C ALA A 302 13.33 -10.58 23.01
N CYS A 303 13.46 -11.07 21.78
CA CYS A 303 14.70 -11.67 21.28
C CYS A 303 15.76 -10.59 21.05
N LYS A 304 16.74 -10.49 21.95
CA LYS A 304 18.00 -9.78 21.66
C LYS A 304 18.76 -10.56 20.58
N ARG A 305 19.04 -9.96 19.43
CA ARG A 305 20.03 -10.52 18.49
C ARG A 305 21.37 -10.66 19.24
N GLY A 306 21.91 -11.87 19.33
CA GLY A 306 23.31 -12.07 19.75
C GLY A 306 23.60 -12.86 21.04
N LEU A 307 22.63 -13.52 21.68
CA LEU A 307 22.95 -14.53 22.71
C LEU A 307 22.86 -15.94 22.09
N HIS A 308 23.90 -16.32 21.34
CA HIS A 308 24.23 -17.74 21.30
C HIS A 308 24.64 -18.13 22.73
N PRO A 309 24.08 -19.22 23.30
CA PRO A 309 24.67 -19.82 24.48
C PRO A 309 26.15 -20.12 24.13
N PRO A 310 27.13 -19.73 24.96
CA PRO A 310 28.48 -20.24 24.76
C PRO A 310 28.39 -21.77 24.75
N ALA A 311 29.04 -22.39 23.76
CA ALA A 311 29.18 -23.83 23.69
C ALA A 311 29.71 -24.31 25.04
N THR A 312 28.89 -25.03 25.80
CA THR A 312 29.29 -25.58 27.08
C THR A 312 30.06 -26.86 26.79
N GLU A 313 31.37 -26.83 27.03
CA GLU A 313 32.18 -28.05 27.15
C GLU A 313 31.70 -28.88 28.36
N PRO A 314 31.85 -30.21 28.32
CA PRO A 314 31.32 -31.09 29.35
C PRO A 314 32.21 -31.04 30.60
N SER A 315 31.67 -30.50 31.70
CA SER A 315 32.29 -30.58 33.02
C SER A 315 31.30 -31.06 34.07
N THR A 316 31.81 -31.95 34.92
CA THR A 316 31.18 -32.87 35.86
C THR A 316 30.42 -32.22 37.03
N ASN A 317 29.28 -32.85 37.37
CA ASN A 317 28.61 -33.00 38.67
C ASN A 317 28.86 -31.97 39.80
N THR A 318 27.79 -31.31 40.28
CA THR A 318 27.29 -31.29 41.69
C THR A 318 25.96 -30.51 41.75
N PRO A 319 24.90 -30.99 42.45
CA PRO A 319 23.60 -30.33 42.49
C PRO A 319 23.56 -29.20 43.53
N THR A 320 23.30 -27.97 43.10
CA THR A 320 22.93 -26.87 44.00
C THR A 320 21.60 -26.27 43.55
N THR A 321 20.63 -26.32 44.46
CA THR A 321 19.29 -25.75 44.34
C THR A 321 19.35 -24.22 44.33
N GLN A 322 19.23 -23.62 43.16
CA GLN A 322 18.76 -22.25 43.00
C GLN A 322 17.79 -22.17 41.82
N SER A 323 16.62 -21.60 42.07
CA SER A 323 15.63 -21.26 41.04
C SER A 323 16.02 -19.94 40.39
N PRO A 324 16.07 -19.86 39.06
CA PRO A 324 15.90 -18.59 38.37
C PRO A 324 14.67 -18.66 37.46
N THR A 325 13.66 -17.86 37.78
CA THR A 325 12.64 -17.41 36.82
C THR A 325 13.29 -16.47 35.80
N ASN A 326 14.08 -17.01 34.89
CA ASN A 326 14.52 -16.34 33.66
C ASN A 326 14.06 -17.21 32.49
N LYS A 327 12.82 -17.00 32.04
CA LYS A 327 12.37 -17.46 30.72
C LYS A 327 13.03 -16.58 29.65
N LEU A 328 14.34 -16.72 29.46
CA LEU A 328 14.94 -16.47 28.15
C LEU A 328 14.51 -17.63 27.26
N GLY A 329 13.39 -17.47 26.56
CA GLY A 329 13.00 -18.41 25.52
C GLY A 329 14.12 -18.47 24.47
N LEU A 330 14.64 -19.66 24.19
CA LEU A 330 15.55 -19.87 23.08
C LEU A 330 14.83 -19.44 21.78
N CYS A 331 15.29 -18.36 21.17
CA CYS A 331 14.80 -17.90 19.88
C CYS A 331 15.44 -18.79 18.79
N VAL A 332 14.77 -19.89 18.43
CA VAL A 332 15.12 -20.66 17.24
C VAL A 332 14.37 -20.06 16.07
N PHE A 333 15.07 -19.34 15.19
CA PHE A 333 14.52 -18.92 13.90
C PHE A 333 14.36 -20.18 13.04
N LYS A 334 13.11 -20.58 12.74
CA LYS A 334 12.79 -21.57 11.70
C LYS A 334 12.43 -20.86 10.41
#